data_AF-A0A520P7M8-F1
#
_entry.id   AF-A0A520P7M8-F1
#
_cell.length_a   1.000
_cell.length_b   1.000
_cell.length_c   1.000
_cell.angle_alpha   90.00
_cell.angle_beta   90.00
_cell.angle_gamma   90.00
#
_symmetry.space_group_name_H-M   'P 1'
#
loop_
_entity.id
_entity.type
_entity.pdbx_description
1 polymer ?
#
loop_
_entity_poly.entity_id
_entity_poly.type
_entity_poly.pdbx_seq_one_letter_code
_entity_poly.pdbx_strand_id
1 'polypeptide(L)'
;LSNHYPLAFATEYTWIIASLVFLTGVTIRHYFNTLHATGSGPSWTWMATLVLFLIIAALSTASSWNGDYDDLENQTLTKNEERLMLAESFDDISDIIISRCSMCHAREPVWDGMISAPKGVFLESDHDIVRGAKEIYLQAGVSHAMPPANITDLANEDRIKIVKWFRSAQPYKLIN
;
A
#
# COMPACT_ATOMS: atom_id res chain seq x y z
N LEU A 1 2.65 -8.90 -15.28
CA LEU A 1 1.92 -9.46 -14.12
C LEU A 1 1.26 -8.28 -13.43
N SER A 2 -0.04 -8.05 -13.71
CA SER A 2 -0.71 -6.81 -13.29
C SER A 2 -0.96 -6.79 -11.78
N ASN A 3 -0.77 -5.62 -11.17
CA ASN A 3 -1.04 -5.27 -9.76
C ASN A 3 -2.54 -5.35 -9.37
N HIS A 4 -3.25 -6.40 -9.79
CA HIS A 4 -4.72 -6.52 -9.67
C HIS A 4 -5.20 -7.44 -8.54
N TYR A 5 -4.31 -7.93 -7.69
CA TYR A 5 -4.68 -8.66 -6.47
C TYR A 5 -4.07 -8.02 -5.21
N PRO A 6 -4.46 -6.77 -4.87
CA PRO A 6 -3.89 -6.02 -3.73
C PRO A 6 -4.07 -6.73 -2.38
N LEU A 7 -5.04 -7.64 -2.24
CA LEU A 7 -5.24 -8.45 -1.03
C LEU A 7 -4.11 -9.46 -0.73
N ALA A 8 -3.27 -9.80 -1.71
CA ALA A 8 -2.17 -10.77 -1.53
C ALA A 8 -0.79 -10.14 -1.39
N PHE A 9 -0.64 -8.83 -1.66
CA PHE A 9 0.66 -8.15 -1.76
C PHE A 9 0.86 -7.01 -0.74
N ALA A 10 -0.08 -6.81 0.18
CA ALA A 10 -0.05 -5.70 1.14
C ALA A 10 0.45 -6.09 2.55
N THR A 11 0.91 -7.33 2.75
CA THR A 11 1.40 -7.80 4.07
C THR A 11 2.82 -8.37 3.98
N GLU A 12 3.59 -8.25 5.06
CA GLU A 12 4.92 -8.89 5.21
C GLU A 12 4.87 -10.41 5.02
N TYR A 13 3.68 -11.00 5.13
CA TYR A 13 3.41 -12.42 4.95
C TYR A 13 3.29 -12.86 3.50
N THR A 14 3.53 -11.98 2.51
CA THR A 14 3.40 -12.30 1.07
C THR A 14 4.12 -13.61 0.70
N TRP A 15 5.33 -13.84 1.20
CA TRP A 15 6.09 -15.06 0.93
C TRP A 15 5.49 -16.32 1.60
N ILE A 16 4.90 -16.17 2.78
CA ILE A 16 4.17 -17.23 3.49
C ILE A 16 2.90 -17.58 2.70
N ILE A 17 2.12 -16.56 2.31
CA ILE A 17 0.89 -16.72 1.54
C ILE A 17 1.19 -17.44 0.21
N ALA A 18 2.25 -17.03 -0.50
CA ALA A 18 2.67 -17.70 -1.74
C ALA A 18 3.00 -19.19 -1.52
N SER A 19 3.68 -19.51 -0.42
CA SER A 19 4.00 -20.89 -0.05
C SER A 19 2.75 -21.71 0.30
N LEU A 20 1.79 -21.12 1.02
CA LEU A 20 0.52 -21.76 1.36
C LEU A 20 -0.33 -22.01 0.11
N VAL A 21 -0.42 -21.05 -0.81
CA VAL A 21 -1.13 -21.23 -2.10
C VAL A 21 -0.51 -22.37 -2.90
N PHE A 22 0.83 -22.47 -2.95
CA PHE A 22 1.49 -23.61 -3.57
C PHE A 22 1.07 -24.95 -2.92
N LEU A 23 1.02 -25.02 -1.59
CA LEU A 23 0.57 -26.21 -0.87
C LEU A 23 -0.91 -26.57 -1.14
N THR A 24 -1.79 -25.59 -1.36
CA THR A 24 -3.17 -25.87 -1.81
C THR A 24 -3.17 -26.60 -3.15
N GLY A 25 -2.31 -26.19 -4.10
CA GLY A 25 -2.16 -26.88 -5.39
C GLY A 25 -1.66 -28.32 -5.23
N VAL A 26 -0.70 -28.55 -4.32
CA VAL A 26 -0.17 -29.89 -4.02
C VAL A 26 -1.25 -30.80 -3.43
N THR A 27 -2.03 -30.32 -2.45
CA THR A 27 -3.09 -31.12 -1.80
C THR A 27 -4.21 -31.51 -2.77
N ILE A 28 -4.65 -30.58 -3.63
CA ILE A 28 -5.65 -30.86 -4.66
C ILE A 28 -5.10 -31.87 -5.69
N ARG A 29 -3.87 -31.68 -6.17
CA ARG A 29 -3.25 -32.62 -7.12
C ARG A 29 -3.06 -34.01 -6.52
N HIS A 30 -2.71 -34.09 -5.23
CA HIS A 30 -2.57 -35.36 -4.53
C HIS A 30 -3.90 -36.11 -4.47
N TYR A 31 -5.02 -35.43 -4.21
CA TYR A 31 -6.35 -36.04 -4.24
C TYR A 31 -6.65 -36.68 -5.59
N PHE A 32 -6.53 -35.92 -6.68
CA PHE A 32 -6.85 -36.41 -8.02
C PHE A 32 -5.88 -37.50 -8.48
N ASN A 33 -4.58 -37.39 -8.16
CA ASN A 33 -3.63 -38.43 -8.55
C ASN A 33 -3.95 -39.78 -7.88
N THR A 34 -4.26 -39.75 -6.58
CA THR A 34 -4.64 -40.95 -5.83
C THR A 34 -5.99 -41.51 -6.29
N LEU A 35 -6.96 -40.63 -6.60
CA LEU A 35 -8.26 -41.03 -7.15
C LEU A 35 -8.10 -41.76 -8.50
N HIS A 36 -7.30 -41.23 -9.43
CA HIS A 36 -7.07 -41.88 -10.72
C HIS A 36 -6.29 -43.19 -10.59
N ALA A 37 -5.37 -43.30 -9.63
CA ALA A 37 -4.55 -44.49 -9.42
C ALA A 37 -5.29 -45.63 -8.69
N THR A 38 -6.20 -45.31 -7.75
CA THR A 38 -6.80 -46.29 -6.83
C THR A 38 -8.32 -46.40 -6.93
N GLY A 39 -8.98 -45.51 -7.66
CA GLY A 39 -10.44 -45.42 -7.74
C GLY A 39 -11.09 -44.71 -6.55
N SER A 40 -10.33 -44.41 -5.48
CA SER A 40 -10.81 -43.67 -4.31
C SER A 40 -9.84 -42.57 -3.90
N GLY A 41 -10.33 -41.34 -3.69
CA GLY A 41 -9.51 -40.21 -3.28
C GLY A 41 -9.38 -40.11 -1.76
N PRO A 42 -8.22 -39.67 -1.23
CA PRO A 42 -8.04 -39.44 0.20
C PRO A 42 -8.86 -38.24 0.68
N SER A 43 -9.94 -38.47 1.43
CA SER A 43 -10.82 -37.38 1.90
C SER A 43 -10.13 -36.32 2.78
N TRP A 44 -9.03 -36.67 3.44
CA TRP A 44 -8.26 -35.75 4.29
C TRP A 44 -7.71 -34.53 3.54
N THR A 45 -7.47 -34.65 2.22
CA THR A 45 -6.92 -33.53 1.43
C THR A 45 -7.88 -32.36 1.38
N TRP A 46 -9.20 -32.61 1.38
CA TRP A 46 -10.20 -31.54 1.44
C TRP A 46 -10.15 -30.76 2.74
N MET A 47 -9.99 -31.45 3.87
CA MET A 47 -9.78 -30.81 5.17
C MET A 47 -8.48 -30.01 5.19
N ALA A 48 -7.39 -30.57 4.65
CA ALA A 48 -6.11 -29.87 4.55
C ALA A 48 -6.21 -28.61 3.68
N THR A 49 -6.84 -28.69 2.51
CA THR A 49 -7.04 -27.52 1.63
C THR A 49 -7.91 -26.46 2.30
N LEU A 50 -8.97 -26.84 3.02
CA LEU A 50 -9.83 -25.90 3.76
C LEU A 50 -9.04 -25.16 4.86
N VAL A 51 -8.23 -25.88 5.64
CA VAL A 51 -7.39 -25.28 6.68
C VAL A 51 -6.37 -24.32 6.08
N LEU A 52 -5.68 -24.72 5.00
CA LEU A 52 -4.75 -23.85 4.29
C LEU A 52 -5.43 -22.57 3.78
N PHE A 53 -6.64 -22.69 3.23
CA PHE A 53 -7.44 -21.55 2.77
C PHE A 53 -7.80 -20.60 3.92
N LEU A 54 -8.25 -21.12 5.06
CA LEU A 54 -8.58 -20.29 6.23
C LEU A 54 -7.35 -19.56 6.80
N ILE A 55 -6.18 -20.21 6.82
CA ILE A 55 -4.92 -19.57 7.25
C ILE A 55 -4.54 -18.44 6.29
N ILE A 56 -4.64 -18.66 4.98
CA ILE A 56 -4.41 -17.62 3.98
C ILE A 56 -5.37 -16.45 4.20
N ALA A 57 -6.67 -16.72 4.37
CA ALA A 57 -7.67 -15.69 4.61
C ALA A 57 -7.36 -14.87 5.87
N ALA A 58 -7.03 -15.54 6.98
CA ALA A 58 -6.68 -14.88 8.24
C ALA A 58 -5.43 -13.99 8.10
N LEU A 59 -4.36 -14.50 7.46
CA LEU A 59 -3.13 -13.74 7.21
C LEU A 59 -3.34 -12.58 6.23
N SER A 60 -4.27 -12.71 5.28
CA SER A 60 -4.64 -11.63 4.37
C SER A 60 -5.48 -10.54 5.04
N THR A 61 -6.18 -10.84 6.13
CA THR A 61 -6.96 -9.87 6.91
C THR A 61 -6.18 -9.25 8.08
N ALA A 62 -5.05 -9.83 8.45
CA ALA A 62 -4.21 -9.28 9.50
C ALA A 62 -3.56 -7.99 9.00
N SER A 63 -4.00 -6.84 9.54
CA SER A 63 -3.32 -5.56 9.34
C SER A 63 -1.90 -5.68 9.89
N SER A 64 -0.90 -5.30 9.09
CA SER A 64 0.49 -5.19 9.56
C SER A 64 0.72 -3.95 10.43
N TRP A 65 -0.30 -3.10 10.59
CA TRP A 65 -0.22 -1.91 11.43
C TRP A 65 -0.56 -2.25 12.88
N ASN A 66 0.40 -2.01 13.78
CA ASN A 66 0.28 -2.24 15.22
C ASN A 66 -0.24 -1.01 16.01
N GLY A 67 -0.51 0.11 15.34
CA GLY A 67 -0.97 1.35 15.99
C GLY A 67 0.14 2.26 16.49
N ASP A 68 1.41 1.86 16.36
CA ASP A 68 2.54 2.62 16.89
C ASP A 68 3.10 3.61 15.84
N TYR A 69 2.83 4.90 16.06
CA TYR A 69 3.35 5.97 15.21
C TYR A 69 4.82 6.28 15.51
N ASP A 70 5.32 6.01 16.73
CA ASP A 70 6.71 6.26 17.09
C ASP A 70 7.63 5.30 16.31
N ASP A 71 7.17 4.07 16.06
CA ASP A 71 7.86 3.10 15.19
C ASP A 71 8.01 3.61 13.74
N LEU A 72 7.09 4.44 13.23
CA LEU A 72 7.17 5.00 11.88
C LEU A 72 8.17 6.14 11.77
N GLU A 73 8.18 7.04 12.75
CA GLU A 73 9.10 8.16 12.83
C GLU A 73 10.54 7.66 13.06
N ASN A 74 10.70 6.54 13.76
CA ASN A 74 12.02 5.95 13.99
C ASN A 74 12.56 5.14 12.79
N GLN A 75 11.78 4.96 11.72
CA GLN A 75 12.27 4.28 10.52
C GLN A 75 13.23 5.16 9.72
N THR A 76 14.32 4.54 9.27
CA THR A 76 15.37 5.23 8.52
C THR A 76 14.87 5.73 7.16
N LEU A 77 14.98 7.04 6.94
CA LEU A 77 14.70 7.66 5.66
C LEU A 77 15.87 7.47 4.69
N THR A 78 15.55 7.37 3.41
CA THR A 78 16.53 7.51 2.34
C THR A 78 17.00 8.96 2.25
N LYS A 79 18.19 9.19 1.67
CA LYS A 79 18.75 10.55 1.49
C LYS A 79 17.83 11.49 0.71
N ASN A 80 16.96 10.96 -0.16
CA ASN A 80 16.03 11.79 -0.93
C ASN A 80 14.81 12.18 -0.09
N GLU A 81 14.29 11.25 0.72
CA GLU A 81 13.18 11.52 1.64
C GLU A 81 13.61 12.52 2.73
N GLU A 82 14.83 12.38 3.25
CA GLU A 82 15.40 13.34 4.20
C GLU A 82 15.49 14.76 3.59
N ARG A 83 15.89 14.89 2.32
CA ARG A 83 15.91 16.19 1.62
C ARG A 83 14.51 16.77 1.41
N LEU A 84 13.52 15.93 1.16
CA LEU A 84 12.12 16.36 1.02
C LEU A 84 11.59 16.88 2.36
N MET A 85 11.91 16.19 3.45
CA MET A 85 11.51 16.55 4.81
C MET A 85 12.19 17.84 5.29
N LEU A 86 13.48 18.02 4.97
CA LEU A 86 14.25 19.22 5.35
C LEU A 86 14.02 20.42 4.43
N ALA A 87 13.14 20.31 3.43
CA ALA A 87 12.84 21.42 2.54
C ALA A 87 12.10 22.53 3.31
N GLU A 88 12.44 23.80 3.08
CA GLU A 88 11.79 24.95 3.74
C GLU A 88 10.26 24.99 3.53
N SER A 89 9.78 24.41 2.43
CA SER A 89 8.34 24.34 2.11
C SER A 89 7.64 23.12 2.70
N PHE A 90 8.34 22.24 3.42
CA PHE A 90 7.79 20.96 3.85
C PHE A 90 6.59 21.12 4.79
N ASP A 91 6.66 22.02 5.78
CA ASP A 91 5.55 22.23 6.72
C ASP A 91 4.24 22.61 6.01
N ASP A 92 4.30 23.56 5.06
CA ASP A 92 3.14 23.98 4.25
C ASP A 92 2.62 22.83 3.38
N ILE A 93 3.52 21.99 2.86
CA ILE A 93 3.15 20.79 2.11
C ILE A 93 2.51 19.73 3.01
N SER A 94 3.02 19.53 4.22
CA SER A 94 2.47 18.59 5.19
C SER A 94 1.05 18.99 5.55
N ASP A 95 0.81 20.27 5.86
CA ASP A 95 -0.52 20.81 6.14
C ASP A 95 -1.51 20.60 4.97
N ILE A 96 -1.07 20.86 3.73
CA ILE A 96 -1.88 20.62 2.53
C ILE A 96 -2.23 19.14 2.41
N ILE A 97 -1.26 18.24 2.58
CA ILE A 97 -1.50 16.80 2.39
C ILE A 97 -2.36 16.25 3.52
N ILE A 98 -2.12 16.66 4.76
CA ILE A 98 -2.90 16.23 5.91
C ILE A 98 -4.37 16.65 5.74
N SER A 99 -4.59 17.90 5.38
CA SER A 99 -5.95 18.45 5.23
C SER A 99 -6.71 17.91 4.00
N ARG A 100 -6.01 17.55 2.91
CA ARG A 100 -6.65 17.22 1.63
C ARG A 100 -6.60 15.74 1.26
N CYS A 101 -5.71 14.97 1.86
CA CYS A 101 -5.42 13.58 1.46
C CYS A 101 -5.65 12.57 2.60
N SER A 102 -5.32 12.88 3.86
CA SER A 102 -5.36 11.91 4.96
C SER A 102 -6.75 11.35 5.22
N MET A 103 -7.81 12.12 4.97
CA MET A 103 -9.20 11.65 5.10
C MET A 103 -9.46 10.31 4.38
N CYS A 104 -8.75 10.10 3.27
CA CYS A 104 -8.85 8.91 2.43
C CYS A 104 -7.62 8.00 2.52
N HIS A 105 -6.46 8.57 2.79
CA HIS A 105 -5.15 7.91 2.81
C HIS A 105 -4.60 7.75 4.24
N ALA A 106 -5.47 7.69 5.24
CA ALA A 106 -5.12 7.30 6.61
C ALA A 106 -5.13 5.78 6.75
N ARG A 107 -4.43 5.25 7.75
CA ARG A 107 -4.54 3.82 8.10
C ARG A 107 -5.95 3.46 8.55
N GLU A 108 -6.62 4.42 9.19
CA GLU A 108 -8.05 4.39 9.48
C GLU A 108 -8.74 5.54 8.72
N PRO A 109 -9.14 5.34 7.46
CA PRO A 109 -9.84 6.36 6.69
C PRO A 109 -11.14 6.76 7.38
N VAL A 110 -11.41 8.06 7.39
CA VAL A 110 -12.63 8.65 7.96
C VAL A 110 -13.65 9.02 6.89
N TRP A 111 -13.33 8.79 5.61
CA TRP A 111 -14.26 8.96 4.51
C TRP A 111 -15.27 7.81 4.45
N ASP A 112 -16.54 8.16 4.25
CA ASP A 112 -17.63 7.19 4.26
C ASP A 112 -17.44 6.10 3.19
N GLY A 113 -17.68 4.85 3.59
CA GLY A 113 -17.50 3.67 2.76
C GLY A 113 -16.05 3.21 2.55
N MET A 114 -15.04 3.84 3.15
CA MET A 114 -13.66 3.35 3.11
C MET A 114 -13.27 2.55 4.35
N ILE A 115 -12.77 1.33 4.10
CA ILE A 115 -12.29 0.42 5.15
C ILE A 115 -10.77 0.50 5.29
N SER A 116 -10.06 0.93 4.24
CA SER A 116 -8.60 1.01 4.21
C SER A 116 -8.15 2.02 3.15
N ALA A 117 -6.97 2.61 3.33
CA ALA A 117 -6.38 3.51 2.34
C ALA A 117 -6.30 2.88 0.94
N PRO A 118 -6.70 3.60 -0.13
CA PRO A 118 -6.59 3.09 -1.49
C PRO A 118 -5.13 2.71 -1.83
N LYS A 119 -4.95 1.50 -2.36
CA LYS A 119 -3.64 0.94 -2.76
C LYS A 119 -2.61 0.86 -1.61
N GLY A 120 -3.03 0.95 -0.35
CA GLY A 120 -2.11 0.95 0.80
C GLY A 120 -1.18 2.16 0.84
N VAL A 121 -1.58 3.28 0.20
CA VAL A 121 -0.83 4.54 0.26
C VAL A 121 -1.30 5.29 1.50
N PHE A 122 -0.43 5.43 2.49
CA PHE A 122 -0.68 6.18 3.70
C PHE A 122 -0.09 7.59 3.57
N LEU A 123 -0.78 8.61 4.09
CA LEU A 123 -0.42 10.03 4.00
C LEU A 123 -0.89 10.78 5.26
N GLU A 124 -0.58 10.28 6.44
CA GLU A 124 -1.04 10.86 7.72
C GLU A 124 0.10 11.23 8.69
N SER A 125 1.36 10.93 8.33
CA SER A 125 2.57 11.36 9.03
C SER A 125 3.58 11.96 8.06
N ASP A 126 4.52 12.74 8.56
CA ASP A 126 5.59 13.34 7.74
C ASP A 126 6.41 12.28 7.01
N HIS A 127 6.71 11.16 7.69
CA HIS A 127 7.41 10.02 7.10
C HIS A 127 6.61 9.37 5.96
N ASP A 128 5.29 9.23 6.12
CA ASP A 128 4.42 8.72 5.06
C ASP A 128 4.38 9.68 3.86
N ILE A 129 4.35 10.98 4.11
CA ILE A 129 4.32 12.02 3.07
C ILE A 129 5.59 11.99 2.22
N VAL A 130 6.78 11.93 2.83
CA VAL A 130 8.03 11.90 2.08
C VAL A 130 8.24 10.59 1.33
N ARG A 131 7.79 9.46 1.89
CA ARG A 131 7.79 8.15 1.20
C ARG A 131 6.83 8.14 0.01
N GLY A 132 5.64 8.72 0.18
CA GLY A 132 4.61 8.85 -0.85
C GLY A 132 4.82 10.03 -1.81
N ALA A 133 5.92 10.77 -1.68
CA ALA A 133 6.11 12.06 -2.36
C ALA A 133 6.02 11.94 -3.89
N LYS A 134 6.48 10.81 -4.45
CA LYS A 134 6.39 10.55 -5.89
C LYS A 134 4.95 10.35 -6.36
N GLU A 135 4.17 9.58 -5.62
CA GLU A 135 2.76 9.34 -5.88
C GLU A 135 1.96 10.65 -5.74
N ILE A 136 2.23 11.43 -4.69
CA ILE A 136 1.64 12.76 -4.48
C ILE A 136 1.95 13.67 -5.68
N TYR A 137 3.21 13.75 -6.09
CA TYR A 137 3.64 14.53 -7.25
C TYR A 137 2.91 14.11 -8.53
N LEU A 138 2.84 12.81 -8.81
CA LEU A 138 2.23 12.31 -10.04
C LEU A 138 0.71 12.48 -10.04
N GLN A 139 0.03 12.15 -8.93
CA GLN A 139 -1.42 12.06 -8.87
C GLN A 139 -2.09 13.39 -8.51
N ALA A 140 -1.55 14.13 -7.54
CA ALA A 140 -2.10 15.41 -7.12
C ALA A 140 -1.47 16.58 -7.88
N GLY A 141 -0.15 16.54 -8.10
CA GLY A 141 0.59 17.62 -8.75
C GLY A 141 0.42 17.65 -10.28
N VAL A 142 0.75 16.56 -10.97
CA VAL A 142 0.88 16.54 -12.44
C VAL A 142 -0.41 16.11 -13.15
N SER A 143 -1.00 14.98 -12.76
CA SER A 143 -2.16 14.44 -13.48
C SER A 143 -3.49 15.02 -13.01
N HIS A 144 -3.51 15.63 -11.83
CA HIS A 144 -4.71 16.07 -11.12
C HIS A 144 -5.75 14.95 -10.92
N ALA A 145 -5.33 13.68 -10.97
CA ALA A 145 -6.20 12.54 -10.73
C ALA A 145 -6.68 12.47 -9.27
N MET A 146 -5.90 13.05 -8.35
CA MET A 146 -6.25 13.17 -6.94
C MET A 146 -6.39 14.64 -6.53
N PRO A 147 -7.36 14.98 -5.65
CA PRO A 147 -8.45 14.13 -5.18
C PRO A 147 -9.44 13.81 -6.33
N PRO A 148 -10.12 12.65 -6.31
CA PRO A 148 -11.08 12.30 -7.36
C PRO A 148 -12.17 13.38 -7.45
N ALA A 149 -12.46 13.86 -8.66
CA ALA A 149 -13.40 14.98 -8.88
C ALA A 149 -13.11 16.23 -8.01
N ASN A 150 -11.89 16.37 -7.49
CA ASN A 150 -11.48 17.41 -6.55
C ASN A 150 -12.38 17.52 -5.30
N ILE A 151 -12.88 16.40 -4.77
CA ILE A 151 -13.83 16.39 -3.64
C ILE A 151 -13.34 17.10 -2.37
N THR A 152 -12.03 17.24 -2.16
CA THR A 152 -11.46 17.97 -1.02
C THR A 152 -11.05 19.40 -1.37
N ASP A 153 -11.44 19.92 -2.54
CA ASP A 153 -11.14 21.28 -3.00
C ASP A 153 -9.64 21.63 -2.96
N LEU A 154 -8.80 20.75 -3.50
CA LEU A 154 -7.37 21.02 -3.63
C LEU A 154 -7.13 22.09 -4.71
N ALA A 155 -6.71 23.27 -4.27
CA ALA A 155 -6.51 24.43 -5.12
C ALA A 155 -5.33 24.24 -6.10
N ASN A 156 -5.38 24.89 -7.25
CA ASN A 156 -4.31 24.81 -8.25
C ASN A 156 -2.97 25.37 -7.74
N GLU A 157 -3.02 26.35 -6.84
CA GLU A 157 -1.83 26.91 -6.19
C GLU A 157 -1.12 25.87 -5.32
N ASP A 158 -1.87 25.09 -4.54
CA ASP A 158 -1.33 24.01 -3.71
C ASP A 158 -0.72 22.89 -4.56
N ARG A 159 -1.35 22.56 -5.70
CA ARG A 159 -0.78 21.61 -6.68
C ARG A 159 0.58 22.07 -7.20
N ILE A 160 0.72 23.37 -7.47
CA ILE A 160 1.99 23.97 -7.90
C ILE A 160 3.03 23.90 -6.78
N LYS A 161 2.64 24.16 -5.53
CA LYS A 161 3.54 24.00 -4.36
C LYS A 161 4.06 22.57 -4.25
N ILE A 162 3.17 21.58 -4.34
CA ILE A 162 3.52 20.14 -4.33
C ILE A 162 4.54 19.81 -5.43
N VAL A 163 4.31 20.30 -6.65
CA VAL A 163 5.23 20.09 -7.78
C VAL A 163 6.60 20.71 -7.52
N LYS A 164 6.65 21.92 -6.96
CA LYS A 164 7.90 22.62 -6.65
C LYS A 164 8.69 21.89 -5.57
N TRP A 165 8.02 21.53 -4.47
CA TRP A 165 8.63 20.79 -3.35
C TRP A 165 9.24 19.45 -3.81
N PHE A 166 8.49 18.68 -4.59
CA PHE A 166 9.03 17.40 -5.08
C PHE A 166 10.26 17.61 -5.98
N ARG A 167 10.23 18.63 -6.83
CA ARG A 167 11.33 18.93 -7.76
C ARG A 167 12.55 19.52 -7.07
N SER A 168 12.40 20.27 -5.98
CA SER A 168 13.55 20.84 -5.25
C SER A 168 14.44 19.78 -4.60
N ALA A 169 13.88 18.61 -4.27
CA ALA A 169 14.64 17.50 -3.72
C ALA A 169 15.26 16.57 -4.78
N GLN A 170 14.88 16.70 -6.06
CA GLN A 170 15.48 15.92 -7.14
C GLN A 170 16.87 16.50 -7.47
N PRO A 171 17.94 15.67 -7.47
CA PRO A 171 19.23 16.12 -7.98
C PRO A 171 19.03 16.59 -9.41
N TYR A 172 19.40 17.84 -9.69
CA TYR A 172 19.20 18.49 -10.98
C TYR A 172 19.79 17.59 -12.08
N LYS A 173 18.92 16.86 -12.80
CA LYS A 173 19.33 16.19 -14.02
C LYS A 173 19.39 17.30 -15.07
N LEU A 174 20.56 17.92 -15.20
CA LEU A 174 20.88 18.79 -16.32
C LEU A 174 20.66 17.96 -17.59
N ILE A 175 19.49 18.14 -18.21
CA ILE A 175 19.24 17.65 -19.56
C ILE A 175 19.78 18.76 -20.45
N ASN A 176 21.00 18.58 -20.95
CA ASN A 176 21.50 19.35 -22.10
C ASN A 176 20.73 18.97 -23.36
#